data_AF-D8Q580-F1
#
_entry.id   AF-D8Q580-F1
#
_cell.length_a   1.000
_cell.length_b   1.000
_cell.length_c   1.000
_cell.angle_alpha   90.00
_cell.angle_beta   90.00
_cell.angle_gamma   90.00
#
_symmetry.space_group_name_H-M   'P 1'
#
loop_
_entity.id
_entity.type
_entity.pdbx_description
1 polymer ?
#
loop_
_entity_poly.entity_id
_entity_poly.type
_entity_poly.pdbx_seq_one_letter_code
_entity_poly.pdbx_strand_id
1 'polypeptide(L)'
;MPHDHQHHSCADESHDHDHDHDTSGLGPQDNLYNHVDRGVVRALNATNGEGPEVIKPWHERMDETRFLESDADDQMIIRVPFTGAVRLRSILLKTGPADQTPSKVVLFANAAEMDFDDVADKMPTQEFDVAQGREVGEYAVKTAKFSNISSITLFFPGSQGADTTRIYYVGFLGHWQERNTSIPVTVYEAQANLADHEKIAGTDGNFSRLGA
;
A
#
# COMPACT_ATOMS: atom_id res chain seq x y z
N MET A 1 -40.16 -41.99 -45.18
CA MET A 1 -40.23 -41.67 -43.74
C MET A 1 -38.80 -41.68 -43.21
N PRO A 2 -38.46 -40.74 -42.32
CA PRO A 2 -37.36 -39.76 -42.41
C PRO A 2 -36.14 -40.19 -41.53
N HIS A 3 -34.98 -39.54 -41.38
CA HIS A 3 -34.41 -38.22 -41.61
C HIS A 3 -32.90 -38.39 -41.90
N ASP A 4 -32.32 -37.61 -42.81
CA ASP A 4 -30.86 -37.44 -42.92
C ASP A 4 -30.57 -35.95 -42.71
N HIS A 5 -29.84 -35.63 -41.64
CA HIS A 5 -29.60 -34.26 -41.20
C HIS A 5 -28.33 -33.72 -41.84
N GLN A 6 -28.52 -32.75 -42.73
CA GLN A 6 -27.50 -31.86 -43.27
C GLN A 6 -26.71 -31.19 -42.13
N HIS A 7 -25.42 -31.52 -42.03
CA HIS A 7 -24.46 -30.73 -41.28
C HIS A 7 -24.11 -29.47 -42.09
N HIS A 8 -24.63 -28.35 -41.63
CA HIS A 8 -24.27 -27.03 -42.12
C HIS A 8 -22.84 -26.69 -41.70
N SER A 9 -22.03 -26.33 -42.70
CA SER A 9 -20.80 -25.57 -42.57
C SER A 9 -21.10 -24.18 -42.03
N CYS A 10 -20.37 -23.80 -40.99
CA CYS A 10 -20.06 -22.40 -40.70
C CYS A 10 -18.62 -22.37 -40.16
N ALA A 11 -17.72 -21.91 -41.03
CA ALA A 11 -16.42 -21.41 -40.66
C ALA A 11 -16.63 -20.01 -40.05
N ASP A 12 -16.18 -19.83 -38.81
CA ASP A 12 -15.96 -18.52 -38.22
C ASP A 12 -14.49 -18.49 -37.78
N GLU A 13 -13.66 -17.97 -38.68
CA GLU A 13 -12.39 -17.40 -38.32
C GLU A 13 -12.71 -16.14 -37.51
N SER A 14 -12.10 -15.96 -36.33
CA SER A 14 -11.25 -14.79 -36.10
C SER A 14 -10.84 -14.56 -34.64
N HIS A 15 -9.55 -14.26 -34.50
CA HIS A 15 -8.87 -13.53 -33.43
C HIS A 15 -8.67 -14.21 -32.07
N ASP A 16 -7.80 -15.23 -32.07
CA ASP A 16 -6.82 -15.40 -30.99
C ASP A 16 -5.96 -14.13 -30.92
N HIS A 17 -6.24 -13.27 -29.94
CA HIS A 17 -5.32 -12.24 -29.50
C HIS A 17 -4.39 -12.85 -28.45
N ASP A 18 -3.45 -13.70 -28.91
CA ASP A 18 -2.25 -13.98 -28.12
C ASP A 18 -1.40 -12.71 -28.10
N HIS A 19 -1.69 -11.86 -27.12
CA HIS A 19 -0.73 -10.87 -26.65
C HIS A 19 0.34 -11.64 -25.86
N ASP A 20 1.25 -12.29 -26.58
CA ASP A 20 2.58 -12.64 -26.09
C ASP A 20 3.35 -11.32 -25.86
N HIS A 21 2.95 -10.61 -24.81
CA HIS A 21 3.82 -9.64 -24.19
C HIS A 21 4.90 -10.48 -23.51
N ASP A 22 6.15 -10.33 -23.92
CA ASP A 22 7.30 -10.92 -23.28
C ASP A 22 7.29 -10.54 -21.78
N THR A 23 6.67 -11.38 -20.96
CA THR A 23 6.47 -11.17 -19.51
C THR A 23 7.60 -11.80 -18.71
N SER A 24 8.58 -12.40 -19.38
CA SER A 24 9.70 -13.12 -18.77
C SER A 24 10.52 -12.24 -17.81
N GLY A 25 10.53 -10.92 -18.02
CA GLY A 25 11.18 -9.93 -17.15
C GLY A 25 10.28 -9.22 -16.14
N LEU A 26 8.95 -9.37 -16.22
CA LEU A 26 7.98 -8.65 -15.38
C LEU A 26 7.71 -9.33 -14.04
N GLY A 27 8.08 -10.59 -13.90
CA GLY A 27 7.84 -11.37 -12.69
C GLY A 27 6.38 -11.79 -12.53
N PRO A 28 5.93 -12.07 -11.29
CA PRO A 28 4.53 -12.42 -11.04
C PRO A 28 3.59 -11.35 -11.60
N GLN A 29 2.47 -11.77 -12.21
CA GLN A 29 1.50 -10.85 -12.83
C GLN A 29 0.92 -9.83 -11.85
N ASP A 30 0.94 -10.17 -10.56
CA ASP A 30 0.47 -9.34 -9.46
C ASP A 30 1.61 -8.56 -8.76
N ASN A 31 2.74 -8.34 -9.43
CA ASN A 31 3.84 -7.54 -8.91
C ASN A 31 3.46 -6.05 -8.83
N LEU A 32 3.70 -5.44 -7.67
CA LEU A 32 3.29 -4.07 -7.37
C LEU A 32 4.39 -3.01 -7.56
N TYR A 33 5.54 -3.36 -8.17
CA TYR A 33 6.68 -2.46 -8.33
C TYR A 33 6.30 -1.10 -8.96
N ASN A 34 5.51 -1.11 -10.03
CA ASN A 34 5.06 0.10 -10.73
C ASN A 34 4.02 0.91 -9.92
N HIS A 35 3.48 0.34 -8.86
CA HIS A 35 2.46 0.95 -8.00
C HIS A 35 3.02 1.43 -6.66
N VAL A 36 4.34 1.30 -6.44
CA VAL A 36 5.04 1.89 -5.29
C VAL A 36 5.43 3.33 -5.64
N ASP A 37 5.08 4.28 -4.77
CA ASP A 37 5.55 5.65 -4.88
C ASP A 37 6.98 5.76 -4.31
N ARG A 38 7.95 5.38 -5.16
CA ARG A 38 9.37 5.35 -4.79
C ARG A 38 9.94 6.71 -4.40
N GLY A 39 9.36 7.82 -4.84
CA GLY A 39 9.85 9.16 -4.48
C GLY A 39 9.59 9.53 -3.02
N VAL A 40 8.66 8.81 -2.37
CA VAL A 40 8.21 9.06 -0.99
C VAL A 40 8.57 7.89 -0.07
N VAL A 41 9.29 6.88 -0.56
CA VAL A 41 9.85 5.82 0.29
C VAL A 41 10.86 6.45 1.25
N ARG A 42 10.79 6.04 2.52
CA ARG A 42 11.67 6.53 3.58
C ARG A 42 12.16 5.36 4.43
N ALA A 43 13.45 5.37 4.74
CA ALA A 43 14.07 4.46 5.68
C ALA A 43 14.59 5.24 6.89
N LEU A 44 14.40 4.71 8.09
CA LEU A 44 14.98 5.22 9.33
C LEU A 44 16.08 4.27 9.80
N ASN A 45 17.15 4.85 10.34
CA ASN A 45 18.39 4.16 10.70
C ASN A 45 19.01 3.40 9.52
N ALA A 46 19.29 4.09 8.41
CA ALA A 46 19.97 3.53 7.25
C ALA A 46 21.09 4.47 6.76
N THR A 47 22.26 3.91 6.43
CA THR A 47 23.47 4.71 6.15
C THR A 47 23.74 4.93 4.64
N ASN A 48 23.25 4.03 3.76
CA ASN A 48 23.56 4.03 2.31
C ASN A 48 22.40 4.47 1.40
N GLY A 49 21.30 5.01 1.94
CA GLY A 49 20.16 5.42 1.12
C GLY A 49 18.92 5.80 1.93
N GLU A 50 17.90 6.27 1.21
CA GLU A 50 16.62 6.70 1.81
C GLU A 50 15.55 5.59 1.73
N GLY A 51 15.87 4.43 1.15
CA GLY A 51 14.95 3.30 0.98
C GLY A 51 14.56 2.94 -0.46
N PRO A 52 14.42 3.86 -1.44
CA PRO A 52 14.05 3.50 -2.80
C PRO A 52 15.04 2.53 -3.48
N GLU A 53 16.28 2.45 -2.99
CA GLU A 53 17.35 1.62 -3.53
C GLU A 53 17.06 0.11 -3.46
N VAL A 54 16.26 -0.32 -2.49
CA VAL A 54 15.89 -1.73 -2.30
C VAL A 54 14.55 -2.08 -2.96
N ILE A 55 13.81 -1.09 -3.47
CA ILE A 55 12.62 -1.30 -4.29
C ILE A 55 13.05 -1.43 -5.75
N LYS A 56 13.25 -2.67 -6.20
CA LYS A 56 13.80 -2.98 -7.53
C LYS A 56 12.76 -3.67 -8.44
N PRO A 57 12.93 -3.63 -9.76
CA PRO A 57 12.18 -4.50 -10.66
C PRO A 57 12.44 -5.98 -10.34
N TRP A 58 11.50 -6.86 -10.71
CA TRP A 58 11.61 -8.29 -10.41
C TRP A 58 12.87 -8.96 -10.98
N HIS A 59 13.33 -8.56 -12.17
CA HIS A 59 14.53 -9.12 -12.79
C HIS A 59 15.83 -8.72 -12.06
N GLU A 60 15.82 -7.61 -11.31
CA GLU A 60 16.95 -7.14 -10.50
C GLU A 60 16.87 -7.60 -9.03
N ARG A 61 15.89 -8.42 -8.65
CA ARG A 61 15.68 -8.82 -7.24
C ARG A 61 16.89 -9.52 -6.59
N MET A 62 17.77 -10.09 -7.40
CA MET A 62 18.99 -10.78 -6.94
C MET A 62 20.23 -9.89 -6.98
N ASP A 63 20.14 -8.68 -7.52
CA ASP A 63 21.25 -7.73 -7.57
C ASP A 63 21.56 -7.21 -6.15
N GLU A 64 22.77 -7.48 -5.67
CA GLU A 64 23.26 -7.09 -4.34
C GLU A 64 24.10 -5.80 -4.36
N THR A 65 24.26 -5.15 -5.53
CA THR A 65 25.07 -3.92 -5.67
C THR A 65 24.50 -2.73 -4.91
N ARG A 66 23.16 -2.63 -4.82
CA ARG A 66 22.42 -1.62 -4.07
C ARG A 66 21.73 -2.27 -2.88
N PHE A 67 21.90 -1.71 -1.69
CA PHE A 67 21.32 -2.23 -0.46
C PHE A 67 21.11 -1.11 0.55
N LEU A 68 20.31 -1.38 1.57
CA LEU A 68 20.30 -0.62 2.80
C LEU A 68 21.01 -1.41 3.90
N GLU A 69 21.81 -0.71 4.68
CA GLU A 69 22.44 -1.20 5.90
C GLU A 69 22.11 -0.24 7.02
N SER A 70 21.85 -0.78 8.21
CA SER A 70 21.55 0.02 9.39
C SER A 70 22.79 0.77 9.89
N ASP A 71 22.61 1.94 10.52
CA ASP A 71 23.70 2.89 10.81
C ASP A 71 24.21 2.80 12.26
N ALA A 72 23.32 3.00 13.24
CA ALA A 72 23.70 3.09 14.64
C ALA A 72 23.60 1.75 15.39
N ASP A 73 22.56 0.97 15.08
CA ASP A 73 22.26 -0.34 15.64
C ASP A 73 21.65 -1.23 14.55
N ASP A 74 21.20 -2.43 14.89
CA ASP A 74 20.67 -3.41 13.95
C ASP A 74 19.17 -3.29 13.67
N GLN A 75 18.51 -2.23 14.15
CA GLN A 75 17.10 -1.97 13.92
C GLN A 75 16.89 -1.08 12.70
N MET A 76 15.82 -1.27 11.94
CA MET A 76 15.55 -0.46 10.75
C MET A 76 14.06 -0.36 10.49
N ILE A 77 13.59 0.80 10.04
CA ILE A 77 12.22 0.99 9.57
C ILE A 77 12.26 1.36 8.09
N ILE A 78 11.44 0.72 7.25
CA ILE A 78 11.24 1.10 5.85
C ILE A 78 9.75 1.35 5.64
N ARG A 79 9.41 2.58 5.22
CA ARG A 79 8.06 3.00 4.89
C ARG A 79 7.87 3.04 3.38
N VAL A 80 6.86 2.31 2.91
CA VAL A 80 6.56 2.17 1.49
C VAL A 80 5.13 2.64 1.20
N PRO A 81 4.96 3.84 0.61
CA PRO A 81 3.67 4.29 0.10
C PRO A 81 3.35 3.66 -1.27
N PHE A 82 2.06 3.45 -1.53
CA PHE A 82 1.54 3.03 -2.82
C PHE A 82 0.80 4.18 -3.51
N THR A 83 0.75 4.17 -4.84
CA THR A 83 0.09 5.18 -5.66
C THR A 83 -1.45 5.07 -5.67
N GLY A 84 -2.01 4.07 -4.98
CA GLY A 84 -3.46 3.81 -4.93
C GLY A 84 -3.85 2.95 -3.74
N ALA A 85 -4.97 2.23 -3.87
CA ALA A 85 -5.40 1.23 -2.90
C ALA A 85 -4.83 -0.13 -3.29
N VAL A 86 -4.23 -0.84 -2.34
CA VAL A 86 -3.63 -2.15 -2.56
C VAL A 86 -4.30 -3.20 -1.68
N ARG A 87 -4.64 -4.33 -2.30
CA ARG A 87 -4.95 -5.59 -1.62
C ARG A 87 -3.70 -6.47 -1.64
N LEU A 88 -2.94 -6.44 -0.55
CA LEU A 88 -1.64 -7.13 -0.46
C LEU A 88 -1.84 -8.64 -0.26
N ARG A 89 -1.08 -9.42 -1.02
CA ARG A 89 -1.02 -10.89 -0.92
C ARG A 89 0.26 -11.35 -0.23
N SER A 90 1.41 -10.83 -0.66
CA SER A 90 2.71 -11.24 -0.12
C SER A 90 3.72 -10.11 -0.14
N ILE A 91 4.70 -10.18 0.77
CA ILE A 91 5.92 -9.37 0.75
C ILE A 91 7.09 -10.27 0.38
N LEU A 92 8.00 -9.75 -0.42
CA LEU A 92 9.19 -10.43 -0.91
C LEU A 92 10.42 -9.76 -0.31
N LEU A 93 11.29 -10.51 0.36
CA LEU A 93 12.48 -9.95 1.00
C LEU A 93 13.73 -10.72 0.60
N LYS A 94 14.78 -9.99 0.24
CA LYS A 94 16.16 -10.50 0.18
C LYS A 94 16.98 -9.69 1.18
N THR A 95 17.60 -10.38 2.13
CA THR A 95 18.24 -9.76 3.31
C THR A 95 19.53 -10.50 3.67
N GLY A 96 20.32 -9.95 4.58
CA GLY A 96 21.57 -10.55 5.05
C GLY A 96 22.82 -10.04 4.31
N PRO A 97 23.90 -10.81 4.18
CA PRO A 97 23.99 -12.27 4.38
C PRO A 97 24.20 -12.69 5.85
N ALA A 98 23.98 -13.98 6.12
CA ALA A 98 24.29 -14.65 7.39
C ALA A 98 23.71 -13.87 8.60
N ASP A 99 24.56 -13.45 9.53
CA ASP A 99 24.14 -12.85 10.79
C ASP A 99 23.55 -11.43 10.62
N GLN A 100 23.79 -10.76 9.48
CA GLN A 100 23.15 -9.49 9.12
C GLN A 100 21.69 -9.66 8.65
N THR A 101 21.19 -10.89 8.58
CA THR A 101 19.79 -11.17 8.26
C THR A 101 18.94 -10.69 9.42
N PRO A 102 17.87 -9.91 9.20
CA PRO A 102 16.95 -9.56 10.27
C PRO A 102 16.34 -10.82 10.87
N SER A 103 16.12 -10.84 12.18
CA SER A 103 15.44 -11.96 12.86
C SER A 103 13.96 -12.04 12.47
N LYS A 104 13.32 -10.87 12.33
CA LYS A 104 11.89 -10.73 12.03
C LYS A 104 11.64 -9.56 11.09
N VAL A 105 10.46 -9.58 10.48
CA VAL A 105 9.85 -8.41 9.87
C VAL A 105 8.47 -8.19 10.49
N VAL A 106 8.25 -6.99 11.01
CA VAL A 106 7.01 -6.57 11.66
C VAL A 106 6.30 -5.59 10.73
N LEU A 107 5.03 -5.85 10.43
CA LEU A 107 4.28 -5.12 9.42
C LEU A 107 3.17 -4.29 10.04
N PHE A 108 3.07 -3.06 9.57
CA PHE A 108 2.00 -2.16 9.93
C PHE A 108 1.34 -1.59 8.66
N ALA A 109 0.05 -1.89 8.48
CA ALA A 109 -0.73 -1.38 7.37
C ALA A 109 -1.28 0.02 7.67
N ASN A 110 -1.23 0.93 6.69
CA ASN A 110 -1.82 2.27 6.76
C ASN A 110 -1.41 3.10 7.99
N ALA A 111 -0.22 2.87 8.52
CA ALA A 111 0.29 3.68 9.58
C ALA A 111 0.77 5.04 9.05
N ALA A 112 0.55 6.07 9.85
CA ALA A 112 1.19 7.37 9.70
C ALA A 112 2.72 7.22 9.83
N GLU A 113 3.47 8.31 9.70
CA GLU A 113 4.94 8.28 9.81
C GLU A 113 5.33 7.73 11.20
N MET A 114 5.71 6.45 11.26
CA MET A 114 6.09 5.79 12.50
C MET A 114 7.58 5.87 12.71
N ASP A 115 7.95 6.10 13.95
CA ASP A 115 9.30 6.05 14.48
C ASP A 115 9.49 4.81 15.37
N PHE A 116 10.64 4.74 16.06
CA PHE A 116 10.99 3.61 16.91
C PHE A 116 10.16 3.53 18.21
N ASP A 117 9.64 4.66 18.70
CA ASP A 117 8.75 4.68 19.87
C ASP A 117 7.36 4.14 19.47
N ASP A 118 6.85 4.56 18.32
CA ASP A 118 5.58 4.11 17.79
C ASP A 118 5.52 2.59 17.55
N VAL A 119 6.57 1.99 16.99
CA VAL A 119 6.61 0.55 16.71
C VAL A 119 6.74 -0.30 17.98
N ALA A 120 7.19 0.28 19.09
CA ALA A 120 7.22 -0.38 20.40
C ALA A 120 5.83 -0.42 21.06
N ASP A 121 5.03 0.62 20.86
CA ASP A 121 3.72 0.78 21.51
C ASP A 121 2.55 0.23 20.69
N LYS A 122 2.64 0.29 19.35
CA LYS A 122 1.52 -0.08 18.47
C LYS A 122 1.46 -1.58 18.21
N MET A 123 0.24 -2.12 18.18
CA MET A 123 0.02 -3.50 17.82
C MET A 123 0.33 -3.74 16.33
N PRO A 124 1.21 -4.69 15.99
CA PRO A 124 1.53 -5.00 14.60
C PRO A 124 0.34 -5.63 13.88
N THR A 125 0.21 -5.35 12.58
CA THR A 125 -0.82 -5.96 11.74
C THR A 125 -0.54 -7.46 11.54
N GLN A 126 0.73 -7.77 11.26
CA GLN A 126 1.26 -9.13 11.14
C GLN A 126 2.79 -9.08 11.30
N GLU A 127 3.39 -10.19 11.72
CA GLU A 127 4.84 -10.36 11.83
C GLU A 127 5.25 -11.71 11.24
N PHE A 128 6.51 -11.81 10.82
CA PHE A 128 7.12 -13.04 10.33
C PHE A 128 8.55 -13.17 10.84
N ASP A 129 8.95 -14.40 11.16
CA ASP A 129 10.36 -14.73 11.32
C ASP A 129 11.01 -14.78 9.94
N VAL A 130 12.17 -14.14 9.79
CA VAL A 130 12.91 -14.10 8.53
C VAL A 130 13.97 -15.20 8.56
N ALA A 131 13.92 -16.12 7.61
CA ALA A 131 14.91 -17.20 7.53
C ALA A 131 16.21 -16.69 6.89
N GLN A 132 17.36 -17.16 7.39
CA GLN A 132 18.62 -16.96 6.68
C GLN A 132 18.59 -17.68 5.35
N GLY A 133 18.97 -16.98 4.28
CA GLY A 133 18.98 -17.53 2.94
C GLY A 133 19.60 -16.56 1.95
N ARG A 134 19.99 -17.08 0.79
CA ARG A 134 20.47 -16.26 -0.33
C ARG A 134 19.36 -15.90 -1.32
N GLU A 135 18.26 -16.63 -1.29
CA GLU A 135 17.11 -16.44 -2.16
C GLU A 135 16.16 -15.36 -1.64
N VAL A 136 15.23 -14.93 -2.49
CA VAL A 136 14.13 -14.06 -2.08
C VAL A 136 13.11 -14.88 -1.32
N GLY A 137 12.86 -14.54 -0.05
CA GLY A 137 11.80 -15.13 0.75
C GLY A 137 10.44 -14.48 0.45
N GLU A 138 9.39 -15.29 0.30
CA GLU A 138 8.01 -14.83 0.16
C GLU A 138 7.23 -15.02 1.46
N TYR A 139 6.66 -13.92 1.96
CA TYR A 139 5.90 -13.87 3.22
C TYR A 139 4.45 -13.54 2.91
N ALA A 140 3.62 -14.59 2.87
CA ALA A 140 2.19 -14.46 2.58
C ALA A 140 1.44 -13.81 3.74
N VAL A 141 0.79 -12.68 3.48
CA VAL A 141 0.02 -11.94 4.49
C VAL A 141 -1.42 -12.44 4.59
N LYS A 142 -2.06 -12.18 5.72
CA LYS A 142 -3.51 -12.38 5.88
C LYS A 142 -4.23 -11.28 5.11
N THR A 143 -4.53 -11.52 3.83
CA THR A 143 -5.09 -10.51 2.90
C THR A 143 -6.29 -9.73 3.46
N ALA A 144 -7.12 -10.33 4.33
CA ALA A 144 -8.21 -9.62 5.01
C ALA A 144 -7.73 -8.38 5.79
N LYS A 145 -6.57 -8.46 6.46
CA LYS A 145 -5.95 -7.36 7.20
C LYS A 145 -5.24 -6.33 6.30
N PHE A 146 -4.99 -6.68 5.05
CA PHE A 146 -4.26 -5.85 4.09
C PHE A 146 -5.07 -5.64 2.80
N SER A 147 -6.39 -5.54 2.92
CA SER A 147 -7.32 -5.53 1.78
C SER A 147 -7.46 -4.17 1.09
N ASN A 148 -7.11 -3.10 1.78
CA ASN A 148 -7.18 -1.73 1.28
C ASN A 148 -6.09 -0.87 1.95
N ILE A 149 -4.85 -1.07 1.53
CA ILE A 149 -3.69 -0.33 2.06
C ILE A 149 -3.19 0.72 1.06
N SER A 150 -2.88 1.90 1.58
CA SER A 150 -2.22 3.00 0.89
C SER A 150 -0.73 3.08 1.19
N SER A 151 -0.31 2.48 2.30
CA SER A 151 1.08 2.43 2.74
C SER A 151 1.31 1.21 3.61
N ILE A 152 2.56 0.76 3.65
CA ILE A 152 3.01 -0.27 4.57
C ILE A 152 4.33 0.15 5.20
N THR A 153 4.45 -0.06 6.51
CA THR A 153 5.69 0.13 7.25
C THR A 153 6.24 -1.24 7.63
N LEU A 154 7.50 -1.48 7.30
CA LEU A 154 8.26 -2.68 7.63
C LEU A 154 9.25 -2.28 8.72
N PHE A 155 9.15 -2.92 9.88
CA PHE A 155 10.08 -2.77 10.97
C PHE A 155 10.91 -4.05 11.12
N PHE A 156 12.22 -3.90 11.13
CA PHE A 156 13.19 -4.94 11.37
C PHE A 156 13.79 -4.69 12.76
N PRO A 157 13.45 -5.50 13.78
CA PRO A 157 13.78 -5.20 15.18
C PRO A 157 15.20 -5.56 15.58
N GLY A 158 15.96 -6.22 14.71
CA GLY A 158 17.32 -6.65 14.98
C GLY A 158 17.76 -7.78 14.05
N SER A 159 19.06 -7.98 13.97
CA SER A 159 19.71 -9.00 13.15
C SER A 159 19.65 -10.38 13.83
N GLN A 160 20.30 -11.39 13.22
CA GLN A 160 20.42 -12.74 13.78
C GLN A 160 21.80 -13.00 14.42
N GLY A 161 22.57 -11.94 14.69
CA GLY A 161 23.85 -12.05 15.41
C GLY A 161 24.91 -11.01 15.03
N ALA A 162 24.62 -10.11 14.09
CA ALA A 162 25.50 -9.01 13.72
C ALA A 162 25.07 -7.69 14.38
N ASP A 163 25.96 -6.69 14.37
CA ASP A 163 25.65 -5.35 14.87
C ASP A 163 24.82 -4.51 13.88
N THR A 164 24.67 -4.98 12.64
CA THR A 164 23.91 -4.30 11.58
C THR A 164 22.98 -5.26 10.85
N THR A 165 21.87 -4.72 10.36
CA THR A 165 20.92 -5.42 9.49
C THR A 165 21.05 -4.92 8.07
N ARG A 166 21.02 -5.83 7.09
CA ARG A 166 21.14 -5.47 5.68
C ARG A 166 20.00 -6.01 4.82
N ILE A 167 19.47 -5.15 3.95
CA ILE A 167 18.32 -5.40 3.07
C ILE A 167 18.74 -5.13 1.61
N TYR A 168 18.56 -6.11 0.73
CA TYR A 168 18.88 -5.98 -0.71
C TYR A 168 17.65 -5.73 -1.57
N TYR A 169 16.51 -6.30 -1.20
CA TYR A 169 15.30 -6.24 -2.00
C TYR A 169 14.06 -6.29 -1.12
N VAL A 170 13.12 -5.38 -1.40
CA VAL A 170 11.76 -5.40 -0.86
C VAL A 170 10.79 -5.32 -2.04
N GLY A 171 9.98 -6.35 -2.20
CA GLY A 171 8.96 -6.45 -3.23
C GLY A 171 7.58 -6.73 -2.63
N PHE A 172 6.53 -6.44 -3.40
CA PHE A 172 5.14 -6.63 -2.97
C PHE A 172 4.35 -7.28 -4.09
N LEU A 173 3.52 -8.26 -3.72
CA LEU A 173 2.60 -8.95 -4.63
C LEU A 173 1.16 -8.72 -4.15
N GLY A 174 0.25 -8.44 -5.07
CA GLY A 174 -1.16 -8.20 -4.77
C GLY A 174 -1.89 -7.46 -5.88
N HIS A 175 -3.08 -6.95 -5.56
CA HIS A 175 -3.89 -6.22 -6.53
C HIS A 175 -3.91 -4.74 -6.21
N TRP A 176 -3.63 -3.90 -7.20
CA TRP A 176 -3.75 -2.46 -7.11
C TRP A 176 -5.09 -1.99 -7.69
N GLN A 177 -5.63 -0.93 -7.10
CA GLN A 177 -6.82 -0.23 -7.56
C GLN A 177 -6.60 1.28 -7.45
N GLU A 178 -7.08 2.01 -8.45
CA GLU A 178 -7.01 3.47 -8.45
C GLU A 178 -7.88 4.06 -7.33
N ARG A 179 -7.34 5.03 -6.59
CA ARG A 179 -8.11 5.73 -5.55
C ARG A 179 -8.87 6.89 -6.18
N ASN A 180 -10.19 6.76 -6.27
CA ASN A 180 -11.04 7.85 -6.71
C ASN A 180 -11.15 8.91 -5.60
N THR A 181 -10.33 9.96 -5.67
CA THR A 181 -10.32 11.05 -4.67
C THR A 181 -11.34 12.13 -5.06
N SER A 182 -12.55 11.72 -5.44
CA SER A 182 -13.67 12.64 -5.62
C SER A 182 -14.06 13.20 -4.25
N ILE A 183 -13.61 14.41 -3.93
CA ILE A 183 -14.07 15.18 -2.78
C ILE A 183 -15.58 15.36 -2.97
N PRO A 184 -16.46 14.84 -2.08
CA PRO A 184 -17.85 15.22 -2.14
C PRO A 184 -17.90 16.71 -1.78
N VAL A 185 -18.14 17.57 -2.77
CA VAL A 185 -18.51 18.95 -2.53
C VAL A 185 -19.88 18.92 -1.86
N THR A 186 -19.91 18.76 -0.55
CA THR A 186 -21.12 19.01 0.24
C THR A 186 -21.31 20.52 0.29
N VAL A 187 -21.99 21.05 -0.73
CA VAL A 187 -22.63 22.36 -0.62
C VAL A 187 -23.73 22.18 0.44
N TYR A 188 -23.44 22.57 1.67
CA TYR A 188 -24.50 22.80 2.66
C TYR A 188 -25.25 24.05 2.20
N GLU A 189 -26.33 23.87 1.44
CA GLU A 189 -27.31 24.92 1.21
C GLU A 189 -28.01 25.22 2.53
N ALA A 190 -27.40 26.08 3.36
CA ALA A 190 -28.09 26.71 4.47
C ALA A 190 -29.03 27.78 3.91
N GLN A 191 -30.10 27.38 3.21
CA GLN A 191 -31.25 28.25 3.04
C GLN A 191 -32.02 28.25 4.35
N ALA A 192 -31.78 29.25 5.18
CA ALA A 192 -32.65 29.56 6.30
C ALA A 192 -34.04 29.87 5.73
N ASN A 193 -34.98 28.93 5.90
CA ASN A 193 -36.36 29.14 5.50
C ASN A 193 -36.99 30.10 6.51
N LEU A 194 -37.18 31.38 6.14
CA LEU A 194 -37.71 32.44 7.01
C LEU A 194 -39.16 32.21 7.48
N ALA A 195 -39.77 31.10 7.12
CA ALA A 195 -41.18 30.79 7.39
C ALA A 195 -41.43 30.06 8.74
N ASP A 196 -40.39 29.64 9.47
CA ASP A 196 -40.56 28.78 10.67
C ASP A 196 -40.28 29.49 12.01
N HIS A 197 -40.31 30.82 12.05
CA HIS A 197 -40.40 31.54 13.32
C HIS A 197 -41.86 31.95 13.57
N GLU A 198 -42.51 31.28 14.53
CA GLU A 198 -43.77 31.79 15.08
C GLU A 198 -43.56 33.21 15.61
N LYS A 199 -44.36 34.16 15.10
CA LYS A 199 -44.40 35.53 15.61
C LYS A 199 -44.87 35.48 17.05
N ILE A 200 -44.01 35.93 17.97
CA ILE A 200 -44.37 36.35 19.33
C ILE A 200 -45.64 37.22 19.30
N ALA A 201 -46.70 36.71 19.92
CA ALA A 201 -47.97 37.40 20.08
C ALA A 201 -47.84 38.53 21.13
N GLY A 202 -48.23 39.73 20.73
CA GLY A 202 -48.71 40.76 21.66
C GLY A 202 -47.66 41.71 22.23
N THR A 203 -47.32 42.76 21.48
CA THR A 203 -46.99 44.06 22.08
C THR A 203 -47.41 45.17 21.12
N ASP A 204 -48.72 45.41 21.04
CA ASP A 204 -49.30 46.59 20.38
C ASP A 204 -48.94 47.85 21.20
N GLY A 205 -47.76 48.40 20.93
CA GLY A 205 -47.39 49.75 21.32
C GLY A 205 -48.11 50.75 20.45
N ASN A 206 -49.29 51.20 20.88
CA ASN A 206 -50.03 52.30 20.26
C ASN A 206 -49.25 53.62 20.42
N PHE A 207 -48.43 53.96 19.44
CA PHE A 207 -47.83 55.29 19.31
C PHE A 207 -48.78 56.21 18.55
N SER A 208 -49.25 57.28 19.20
CA SER A 208 -49.70 58.50 18.51
C SER A 208 -49.12 59.73 19.21
N ARG A 209 -48.53 60.60 18.40
CA ARG A 209 -47.73 61.78 18.79
C ARG A 209 -48.62 63.03 19.01
N LEU A 210 -48.19 63.82 19.99
CA LEU A 210 -48.19 65.29 20.16
C LEU A 210 -49.36 66.17 19.67
N GLY A 211 -49.81 67.08 20.56
CA GLY A 211 -49.89 68.51 20.24
C GLY A 211 -50.99 69.32 20.97
N ALA A 212 -50.56 70.47 21.52
CA ALA A 212 -51.29 71.60 22.11
C ALA A 212 -51.70 71.51 23.59
#